data_AF-A0A8J8K6M0-F1
#
_entry.id   AF-A0A8J8K6M0-F1
#
_cell.length_a   1.000
_cell.length_b   1.000
_cell.length_c   1.000
_cell.angle_alpha   90.00
_cell.angle_beta   90.00
_cell.angle_gamma   90.00
#
_symmetry.space_group_name_H-M   'P 1'
#
loop_
_entity.id
_entity.type
_entity.pdbx_description
1 polymer ?
#
loop_
_entity_poly.entity_id
_entity_poly.type
_entity_poly.pdbx_seq_one_letter_code
_entity_poly.pdbx_strand_id
1 'polypeptide(L)'
;MTEIFPEAIRKLPEADIPIPGLTAYLSQDKNHQIIFMHFSQDAEVSPHSHDAQWGIVLEGKIILTVEGNEQTFTKGDRFYILKGETHSAKIFAGYASMEFFADRDRYKIKE
;
A
#
# COMPACT_ATOMS: atom_id res chain seq x y z
N MET A 1 12.68 -12.05 -15.09
CA MET A 1 12.67 -11.06 -13.98
C MET A 1 12.44 -11.85 -12.71
N THR A 2 13.12 -11.52 -11.62
CA THR A 2 12.75 -12.07 -10.30
C THR A 2 11.40 -11.49 -9.92
N GLU A 3 10.43 -12.37 -9.64
CA GLU A 3 9.13 -11.98 -9.08
C GLU A 3 9.36 -11.17 -7.80
N ILE A 4 8.69 -10.00 -7.66
CA ILE A 4 8.85 -9.13 -6.48
C ILE A 4 8.40 -9.85 -5.21
N PHE A 5 7.28 -10.57 -5.31
CA PHE A 5 6.71 -11.32 -4.21
C PHE A 5 6.91 -12.84 -4.40
N PRO A 6 7.36 -13.56 -3.35
CA PRO A 6 7.45 -15.01 -3.39
C PRO A 6 6.07 -15.66 -3.57
N GLU A 7 6.05 -16.92 -4.00
CA GLU A 7 4.83 -17.67 -4.29
C GLU A 7 3.84 -17.69 -3.12
N ALA A 8 4.33 -17.76 -1.87
CA ALA A 8 3.49 -17.76 -0.68
C ALA A 8 2.60 -16.50 -0.58
N ILE A 9 3.12 -15.33 -0.97
CA ILE A 9 2.35 -14.07 -0.99
C ILE A 9 1.42 -14.05 -2.20
N ARG A 10 1.88 -14.51 -3.36
CA ARG A 10 1.07 -14.55 -4.60
C ARG A 10 -0.13 -15.51 -4.53
N LYS A 11 -0.18 -16.40 -3.54
CA LYS A 11 -1.31 -17.30 -3.27
C LYS A 11 -2.35 -16.70 -2.32
N LEU A 12 -2.09 -15.53 -1.75
CA LEU A 12 -3.11 -14.80 -1.00
C LEU A 12 -4.18 -14.27 -1.95
N PRO A 13 -5.40 -14.02 -1.46
CA PRO A 13 -6.42 -13.30 -2.21
C PRO A 13 -5.91 -11.93 -2.68
N GLU A 14 -6.33 -11.47 -3.85
CA GLU A 14 -6.06 -10.10 -4.28
C GLU A 14 -7.05 -9.13 -3.63
N ALA A 15 -6.60 -7.91 -3.31
CA ALA A 15 -7.45 -6.83 -2.85
C ALA A 15 -8.19 -6.19 -4.04
N ASP A 16 -9.47 -5.87 -3.86
CA ASP A 16 -10.27 -5.13 -4.83
C ASP A 16 -9.99 -3.62 -4.72
N ILE A 17 -8.95 -3.17 -5.43
CA ILE A 17 -8.52 -1.78 -5.47
C ILE A 17 -8.51 -1.32 -6.93
N PRO A 18 -9.38 -0.38 -7.33
CA PRO A 18 -9.57 0.01 -8.74
C PRO A 18 -8.50 1.01 -9.20
N ILE A 19 -7.21 0.67 -9.04
CA ILE A 19 -6.07 1.47 -9.51
C ILE A 19 -5.41 0.74 -10.69
N PRO A 20 -5.33 1.35 -11.89
CA PRO A 20 -4.63 0.75 -13.03
C PRO A 20 -3.18 0.40 -12.72
N GLY A 21 -2.75 -0.80 -13.10
CA GLY A 21 -1.37 -1.26 -12.89
C GLY A 21 -1.03 -1.67 -11.46
N LEU A 22 -1.98 -1.64 -10.51
CA LEU A 22 -1.79 -2.18 -9.17
C LEU A 22 -2.08 -3.69 -9.14
N THR A 23 -1.16 -4.45 -8.56
CA THR A 23 -1.41 -5.78 -8.01
C THR A 23 -1.25 -5.72 -6.50
N ALA A 24 -2.26 -6.15 -5.75
CA ALA A 24 -2.29 -6.08 -4.29
C ALA A 24 -2.71 -7.42 -3.69
N TYR A 25 -1.83 -8.10 -2.96
CA TYR A 25 -2.16 -9.33 -2.26
C TYR A 25 -2.54 -9.04 -0.80
N LEU A 26 -3.66 -9.57 -0.34
CA LEU A 26 -4.30 -9.26 0.93
C LEU A 26 -4.21 -10.47 1.89
N SER A 27 -3.58 -10.24 3.05
CA SER A 27 -3.72 -11.09 4.23
C SER A 27 -4.56 -10.38 5.28
N GLN A 28 -5.54 -11.06 5.86
CA GLN A 28 -6.48 -10.46 6.80
C GLN A 28 -6.63 -11.32 8.06
N ASP A 29 -6.74 -10.65 9.21
CA ASP A 29 -7.14 -11.24 10.48
C ASP A 29 -8.24 -10.39 11.15
N LYS A 30 -8.53 -10.63 12.43
CA LYS A 30 -9.66 -10.06 13.18
C LYS A 30 -9.70 -8.54 13.25
N ASN A 31 -8.55 -7.87 13.20
CA ASN A 31 -8.45 -6.42 13.47
C ASN A 31 -7.51 -5.68 12.53
N HIS A 32 -7.01 -6.32 11.47
CA HIS A 32 -6.04 -5.71 10.58
C HIS A 32 -6.03 -6.36 9.19
N GLN A 33 -5.41 -5.64 8.27
CA GLN A 33 -5.03 -6.14 6.95
C GLN A 33 -3.54 -5.90 6.72
N ILE A 34 -2.88 -6.85 6.05
CA ILE A 34 -1.55 -6.67 5.48
C ILE A 34 -1.70 -6.76 3.97
N ILE A 35 -1.26 -5.72 3.27
CA ILE A 35 -1.29 -5.66 1.81
C ILE A 35 0.13 -5.66 1.26
N PHE A 36 0.37 -6.50 0.26
CA PHE A 36 1.59 -6.52 -0.53
C PHE A 36 1.28 -5.90 -1.89
N MET A 37 1.74 -4.67 -2.12
CA MET A 37 1.38 -3.89 -3.28
C MET A 37 2.54 -3.80 -4.26
N HIS A 38 2.24 -3.90 -5.56
CA HIS A 38 3.16 -3.59 -6.64
C HIS A 38 2.44 -2.77 -7.71
N PHE A 39 3.05 -1.65 -8.11
CA PHE A 39 2.54 -0.74 -9.11
C PHE A 39 3.41 -0.81 -10.37
N SER A 40 2.84 -1.32 -11.46
CA SER A 40 3.50 -1.37 -12.77
C SER A 40 3.39 -0.05 -13.55
N GLN A 41 2.63 0.92 -13.05
CA GLN A 41 2.37 2.22 -13.65
C GLN A 41 2.39 3.30 -12.57
N ASP A 42 2.58 4.56 -12.98
CA ASP A 42 2.38 5.69 -12.09
C ASP A 42 0.92 5.75 -11.64
N ALA A 43 0.69 6.09 -10.38
CA ALA A 43 -0.63 6.24 -9.82
C ALA A 43 -0.69 7.44 -8.86
N GLU A 44 -1.84 8.09 -8.81
CA GLU A 44 -2.14 9.10 -7.80
C GLU A 44 -3.31 8.63 -6.96
N VAL A 45 -3.15 8.72 -5.64
CA VAL A 45 -4.19 8.40 -4.66
C VAL A 45 -4.67 9.70 -4.05
N SER A 46 -5.94 10.02 -4.28
CA SER A 46 -6.59 11.22 -3.75
C SER A 46 -6.54 11.29 -2.23
N PRO A 47 -6.59 12.51 -1.64
CA PRO A 47 -6.67 12.68 -0.19
C PRO A 47 -7.80 11.88 0.45
N HIS A 48 -7.50 11.13 1.49
CA HIS A 48 -8.45 10.33 2.26
C HIS A 48 -7.91 10.07 3.68
N SER A 49 -8.70 9.40 4.52
CA SER A 49 -8.35 9.09 5.90
C SER A 49 -9.01 7.78 6.33
N HIS A 50 -8.37 7.04 7.24
CA HIS A 50 -8.82 5.77 7.79
C HIS A 50 -8.08 5.48 9.11
N ASP A 51 -8.15 4.24 9.61
CA ASP A 51 -7.37 3.83 10.78
C ASP A 51 -5.85 3.82 10.50
N ALA A 52 -5.05 3.59 11.53
CA ALA A 52 -3.60 3.70 11.44
C ALA A 52 -3.00 2.79 10.36
N GLN A 53 -2.00 3.30 9.65
CA GLN A 53 -1.28 2.58 8.59
C GLN A 53 0.22 2.64 8.84
N TRP A 54 0.90 1.52 8.69
CA TRP A 54 2.35 1.43 8.69
C TRP A 54 2.83 0.78 7.40
N GLY A 55 3.79 1.37 6.72
CA GLY A 55 4.32 0.84 5.47
C GLY A 55 5.84 0.75 5.46
N ILE A 56 6.35 -0.23 4.72
CA ILE A 56 7.76 -0.33 4.33
C ILE A 56 7.88 -0.42 2.82
N VAL A 57 8.77 0.40 2.24
CA VAL A 57 9.06 0.38 0.82
C VAL A 57 10.05 -0.73 0.52
N LEU A 58 9.67 -1.65 -0.38
CA LEU A 58 10.49 -2.77 -0.81
C LEU A 58 11.28 -2.42 -2.08
N GLU A 59 10.66 -1.70 -3.01
CA GLU A 59 11.26 -1.23 -4.26
C GLU A 59 10.63 0.10 -4.71
N GLY A 60 11.34 0.85 -5.54
CA GLY A 60 10.82 2.06 -6.18
C GLY A 60 10.71 3.27 -5.24
N LYS A 61 9.76 4.15 -5.54
CA LYS A 61 9.58 5.46 -4.88
C LYS A 61 8.10 5.79 -4.72
N ILE A 62 7.78 6.41 -3.60
CA ILE A 62 6.48 7.04 -3.31
C ILE A 62 6.72 8.43 -2.73
N ILE A 63 5.83 9.36 -3.04
CA ILE A 63 5.69 10.64 -2.34
C ILE A 63 4.37 10.57 -1.59
N LEU A 64 4.43 10.72 -0.27
CA LEU A 64 3.27 10.72 0.61
C LEU A 64 3.10 12.12 1.18
N THR A 65 1.88 12.64 1.13
CA THR A 65 1.52 13.90 1.78
C THR A 65 0.59 13.59 2.94
N VAL A 66 1.03 13.86 4.17
CA VAL A 66 0.24 13.60 5.40
C VAL A 66 0.02 14.93 6.13
N GLU A 67 -1.24 15.30 6.38
CA GLU A 67 -1.61 16.59 6.99
C GLU A 67 -0.94 17.79 6.30
N GLY A 68 -0.86 17.73 4.96
CA GLY A 68 -0.23 18.75 4.13
C GLY A 68 1.31 18.71 4.05
N ASN A 69 1.97 17.81 4.79
CA ASN A 69 3.42 17.65 4.76
C ASN A 69 3.83 16.57 3.77
N GLU A 70 4.51 16.97 2.70
CA GLU A 70 5.00 16.05 1.67
C GLU A 70 6.35 15.44 2.08
N GLN A 71 6.48 14.12 1.96
CA GLN A 71 7.70 13.35 2.20
C GLN A 71 7.92 12.31 1.10
N THR A 72 9.17 12.06 0.75
CA THR A 72 9.56 11.02 -0.22
C THR A 72 10.08 9.80 0.52
N PHE A 73 9.63 8.61 0.13
CA PHE A 73 10.09 7.33 0.64
C PHE A 73 10.61 6.43 -0.50
N THR A 74 11.66 5.69 -0.20
CA THR A 74 12.37 4.77 -1.10
C THR A 74 12.71 3.47 -0.38
N LYS A 75 13.29 2.51 -1.10
CA LYS A 75 13.63 1.18 -0.58
C LYS A 75 14.27 1.20 0.81
N GLY A 76 13.64 0.50 1.75
CA GLY A 76 14.06 0.39 3.15
C GLY A 76 13.48 1.45 4.09
N ASP A 77 12.90 2.52 3.54
CA ASP A 77 12.21 3.54 4.33
C ASP A 77 10.88 3.00 4.86
N ARG A 78 10.47 3.56 6.00
CA ARG A 78 9.19 3.24 6.65
C ARG A 78 8.42 4.52 6.91
N PHE A 79 7.11 4.45 6.79
CA PHE A 79 6.21 5.53 7.16
C PHE A 79 5.13 5.02 8.10
N TYR A 80 4.59 5.93 8.89
CA TYR A 80 3.48 5.67 9.78
C TYR A 80 2.49 6.83 9.67
N ILE A 81 1.24 6.49 9.39
CA ILE A 81 0.12 7.41 9.29
C ILE A 81 -0.79 7.11 10.47
N LEU A 82 -1.03 8.10 11.31
CA LEU A 82 -1.90 7.96 12.47
C LEU A 82 -3.36 7.87 12.02
N LYS A 83 -4.16 7.20 12.86
CA LYS A 83 -5.61 7.14 12.69
C LYS A 83 -6.18 8.55 12.52
N GLY A 84 -6.96 8.74 11.46
CA GLY A 84 -7.63 9.99 11.17
C GLY A 84 -6.80 11.01 10.38
N GLU A 85 -5.48 10.82 10.22
CA GLU A 85 -4.67 11.74 9.41
C GLU A 85 -5.05 11.65 7.93
N THR A 86 -5.36 12.81 7.35
CA THR A 86 -5.63 12.94 5.93
C THR A 86 -4.32 12.81 5.17
N HIS A 87 -4.30 11.91 4.19
CA HIS A 87 -3.13 11.65 3.39
C HIS A 87 -3.47 11.36 1.93
N SER A 88 -2.51 11.65 1.04
CA SER A 88 -2.52 11.34 -0.38
C SER A 88 -1.16 10.81 -0.82
N ALA A 89 -1.11 10.18 -1.99
CA ALA A 89 0.14 9.62 -2.51
C ALA A 89 0.33 9.86 -4.01
N LYS A 90 1.57 10.09 -4.41
CA LYS A 90 2.04 9.91 -5.79
C LYS A 90 2.97 8.72 -5.82
N ILE A 91 2.59 7.70 -6.57
CA ILE A 91 3.25 6.41 -6.64
C ILE A 91 3.87 6.28 -8.02
N PHE A 92 5.16 5.94 -8.08
CA PHE A 92 5.88 5.82 -9.35
C PHE A 92 5.96 4.36 -9.78
N ALA A 93 5.93 4.12 -11.09
CA ALA A 93 6.04 2.78 -11.66
C ALA A 93 7.26 2.02 -11.13
N GLY A 94 7.07 0.74 -10.80
CA GLY A 94 8.06 -0.11 -10.15
C GLY A 94 8.06 -0.01 -8.61
N TYR A 95 7.16 0.79 -8.02
CA TYR A 95 6.97 0.82 -6.57
C TYR A 95 6.40 -0.50 -6.06
N ALA A 96 7.00 -1.01 -4.99
CA ALA A 96 6.47 -2.14 -4.23
C ALA A 96 6.58 -1.90 -2.73
N SER A 97 5.56 -2.32 -1.98
CA SER A 97 5.50 -2.14 -0.53
C SER A 97 4.84 -3.32 0.17
N MET A 98 5.10 -3.41 1.48
CA MET A 98 4.28 -4.16 2.42
C MET A 98 3.70 -3.16 3.41
N GLU A 99 2.39 -3.21 3.59
CA GLU A 99 1.66 -2.23 4.40
C GLU A 99 0.70 -2.92 5.35
N PHE A 100 0.73 -2.52 6.62
CA PHE A 100 -0.19 -2.93 7.67
C PHE A 100 -1.22 -1.83 7.88
N PHE A 101 -2.49 -2.21 7.86
CA PHE A 101 -3.63 -1.35 8.20
C PHE A 101 -4.28 -1.88 9.47
N ALA A 102 -4.43 -1.02 10.48
CA ALA A 102 -5.17 -1.31 11.73
C ALA A 102 -6.70 -1.27 11.52
N ASP A 103 -7.15 -1.70 10.34
CA ASP A 103 -8.52 -1.66 9.87
C ASP A 103 -8.83 -2.99 9.18
N ARG A 104 -9.75 -3.76 9.76
CA ARG A 104 -10.16 -5.06 9.24
C ARG A 104 -10.84 -4.95 7.88
N ASP A 105 -11.55 -3.86 7.64
CA ASP A 105 -12.49 -3.71 6.52
C ASP A 105 -11.99 -2.71 5.48
N ARG A 106 -10.69 -2.37 5.53
CA ARG A 106 -10.05 -1.37 4.64
C ARG A 106 -10.23 -1.69 3.16
N TYR A 107 -9.98 -2.93 2.77
CA TYR A 107 -10.15 -3.43 1.40
C TYR A 107 -10.94 -4.75 1.38
N LYS A 108 -11.67 -4.97 0.30
CA LYS A 108 -12.34 -6.25 0.03
C LYS A 108 -11.43 -7.17 -0.75
N ILE A 109 -11.73 -8.46 -0.73
CA ILE A 109 -11.15 -9.43 -1.67
C ILE A 109 -11.79 -9.22 -3.04
N LYS A 110 -10.97 -9.26 -4.09
CA LYS A 110 -11.41 -9.23 -5.49
C LYS A 110 -12.10 -10.54 -5.86
N GLU A 111 -13.28 -10.45 -6.45
CA GLU A 111 -14.06 -11.60 -6.97
C GLU A 111 -13.48 -12.17 -8.27
#